data_AF-A0A356XE72-F1
#
_entry.id   AF-A0A356XE72-F1
#
_cell.length_a   1.000
_cell.length_b   1.000
_cell.length_c   1.000
_cell.angle_alpha   90.00
_cell.angle_beta   90.00
_cell.angle_gamma   90.00
#
_symmetry.space_group_name_H-M   'P 1'
#
loop_
_entity.id
_entity.type
_entity.pdbx_description
1 polymer ?
#
loop_
_entity_poly.entity_id
_entity_poly.type
_entity_poly.pdbx_seq_one_letter_code
_entity_poly.pdbx_strand_id
1 'polypeptide(L)' 'MDGLVLRAFFDSVKRKVQTPIDAYDAAAWMSITVLSEQSIATGGMPVSVPDFTNGRWINREPAPADI' A
#
# COMPACT_ATOMS: atom_id res chain seq x y z
N MET A 1 12.89 6.31 3.28
CA MET A 1 12.60 5.28 4.30
C MET A 1 13.65 5.42 5.39
N ASP A 2 13.24 5.48 6.65
CA ASP A 2 14.16 5.63 7.78
C ASP A 2 14.57 4.27 8.37
N GLY A 3 15.41 4.30 9.40
CA GLY A 3 15.91 3.10 10.07
C GLY A 3 14.84 2.28 10.80
N LEU A 4 13.74 2.91 11.24
CA LEU A 4 12.65 2.19 11.93
C LEU A 4 11.87 1.35 10.93
N VAL A 5 11.53 1.92 9.77
CA VAL A 5 10.79 1.20 8.73
C VAL A 5 11.62 0.06 8.15
N LEU A 6 12.92 0.28 7.91
CA LEU A 6 13.82 -0.78 7.43
C LEU A 6 13.96 -1.91 8.47
N ARG A 7 14.10 -1.57 9.76
CA ARG A 7 14.13 -2.56 10.84
C ARG A 7 12.85 -3.38 10.87
N ALA A 8 11.69 -2.73 10.80
CA ALA A 8 10.41 -3.41 10.80
C ALA A 8 10.26 -4.38 9.61
N PHE A 9 10.75 -3.99 8.44
CA PHE A 9 10.81 -4.90 7.29
C PHE A 9 11.68 -6.14 7.57
N PHE A 10 12.92 -5.95 8.04
CA PHE A 10 13.82 -7.07 8.31
C PHE A 10 13.32 -7.99 9.42
N ASP A 11 12.75 -7.44 10.49
CA ASP A 11 12.23 -8.23 11.60
C ASP A 11 10.98 -9.02 11.19
N SER A 12 10.13 -8.48 10.31
CA SER A 12 9.02 -9.22 9.69
C SER A 12 9.51 -10.42 8.89
N VAL A 13 10.54 -10.21 8.05
CA VAL A 13 11.15 -11.27 7.23
C VAL A 13 11.75 -12.37 8.11
N LYS A 14 12.50 -12.01 9.17
CA LYS A 14 13.09 -12.99 10.11
C LYS A 14 12.03 -13.82 10.82
N ARG A 15 10.92 -13.19 11.24
CA ARG A 15 9.83 -13.84 11.97
C ARG A 15 8.82 -14.55 11.06
N LYS A 16 8.96 -14.43 9.73
CA LYS A 16 8.02 -14.98 8.73
C LYS A 16 6.58 -14.51 8.95
N VAL A 17 6.42 -13.25 9.35
CA VAL A 17 5.13 -12.58 9.47
C VAL A 17 4.95 -11.58 8.33
N GLN A 18 3.71 -11.14 8.12
CA GLN A 18 3.41 -10.15 7.09
C GLN A 18 4.12 -8.82 7.39
N THR A 19 4.65 -8.18 6.35
CA THR A 19 5.28 -6.85 6.51
C THR A 19 4.23 -5.78 6.80
N PRO A 20 4.54 -4.74 7.60
CA PRO A 20 3.59 -3.66 7.90
C PRO A 20 3.08 -2.93 6.66
N ILE A 21 3.92 -2.84 5.62
CA ILE A 21 3.57 -2.32 4.30
C ILE A 21 3.71 -3.48 3.33
N ASP A 22 2.65 -3.84 2.62
CA ASP A 22 2.66 -4.94 1.65
C ASP A 22 2.59 -4.46 0.19
N ALA A 23 2.55 -5.42 -0.74
CA ALA A 23 2.54 -5.12 -2.16
C ALA A 23 1.28 -4.38 -2.62
N TYR A 24 0.14 -4.57 -1.95
CA TYR A 24 -1.11 -3.91 -2.31
C TYR A 24 -1.13 -2.45 -1.83
N ASP A 25 -0.54 -2.18 -0.67
CA ASP A 25 -0.32 -0.81 -0.19
C ASP A 25 0.55 -0.03 -1.18
N ALA A 26 1.66 -0.64 -1.60
CA ALA A 26 2.54 -0.05 -2.61
C ALA A 26 1.81 0.17 -3.94
N ALA A 27 1.04 -0.81 -4.43
CA ALA A 27 0.26 -0.67 -5.67
C ALA A 27 -0.76 0.46 -5.59
N ALA A 28 -1.47 0.59 -4.46
CA ALA A 28 -2.40 1.68 -4.21
C ALA A 28 -1.71 3.04 -4.30
N TRP A 29 -0.55 3.21 -3.64
CA TRP A 29 0.21 4.45 -3.69
C TRP A 29 0.78 4.76 -5.08
N MET A 30 1.34 3.75 -5.76
CA MET A 30 1.92 3.93 -7.09
C MET A 30 0.87 4.25 -8.16
N SER A 31 -0.37 3.76 -7.99
CA SER A 31 -1.46 4.04 -8.92
C SER A 31 -1.80 5.53 -9.02
N ILE A 32 -1.54 6.30 -7.95
CA ILE A 32 -1.86 7.73 -7.90
C ILE A 32 -1.14 8.52 -9.00
N THR A 33 0.09 8.15 -9.35
CA THR A 33 0.84 8.82 -10.41
C THR A 33 0.06 8.83 -11.72
N VAL A 34 -0.30 7.65 -12.24
CA VAL A 34 -1.00 7.50 -13.51
C VAL A 34 -2.44 8.05 -13.43
N LEU A 35 -3.13 7.81 -12.31
CA LEU A 35 -4.51 8.29 -12.13
C LEU A 35 -4.57 9.83 -12.04
N SER A 36 -3.57 10.46 -11.45
CA SER A 36 -3.48 11.93 -11.39
C SER A 36 -3.22 12.53 -12.78
N GLU A 37 -2.35 11.92 -13.58
CA GLU A 37 -2.13 12.32 -14.98
C GLU A 37 -3.40 12.19 -15.81
N GLN A 38 -4.16 11.11 -15.62
CA GLN A 38 -5.46 10.91 -16.27
C GLN A 38 -6.50 11.94 -15.81
N SER A 39 -6.53 12.27 -14.52
CA SER A 39 -7.42 13.31 -13.99
C SER A 39 -7.12 14.67 -14.63
N ILE A 40 -5.84 15.05 -14.70
CA ILE A 40 -5.41 16.29 -15.36
C ILE A 40 -5.81 16.29 -16.84
N ALA A 41 -5.57 15.19 -17.56
CA ALA A 41 -5.94 15.05 -18.96
C ALA A 41 -7.45 15.14 -19.23
N THR A 42 -8.28 14.83 -18.23
CA THR A 42 -9.75 14.89 -18.30
C THR A 42 -10.32 16.19 -17.73
N GLY A 43 -9.49 17.22 -17.51
CA GLY A 43 -9.94 18.51 -17.00
C GLY A 43 -10.13 18.55 -15.48
N GLY A 44 -9.41 17.71 -14.75
CA GLY A 44 -9.50 17.59 -13.29
C GLY A 44 -10.69 16.77 -12.81
N MET A 45 -11.27 15.92 -13.67
CA MET A 45 -12.37 15.05 -13.27
C MET A 45 -11.90 13.96 -12.30
N PRO A 46 -12.75 13.54 -11.34
CA PRO A 46 -12.45 12.39 -10.48
C PRO A 46 -12.24 11.11 -11.30
N VAL A 47 -11.21 10.34 -10.93
CA VAL A 47 -10.90 9.04 -11.53
C VAL A 47 -11.00 7.96 -10.45
N SER A 48 -11.60 6.82 -10.78
CA SER A 48 -11.76 5.70 -9.85
C SER A 48 -10.42 5.04 -9.54
N VAL A 49 -10.10 4.88 -8.26
CA VAL A 49 -8.92 4.13 -7.81
C VAL A 49 -9.24 2.63 -7.81
N PRO A 50 -8.41 1.78 -8.46
CA PRO A 50 -8.61 0.34 -8.45
C PRO A 50 -8.46 -0.27 -7.04
N ASP A 51 -9.31 -1.25 -6.71
CA ASP A 51 -9.11 -2.08 -5.53
C ASP A 51 -8.16 -3.25 -5.86
N PHE A 52 -6.88 -3.07 -5.56
CA PHE A 52 -5.85 -4.09 -5.77
C PHE A 52 -6.00 -5.31 -4.86
N THR A 53 -6.76 -5.21 -3.77
CA THR A 53 -6.95 -6.30 -2.81
C THR A 53 -8.18 -7.16 -3.13
N ASN A 54 -9.04 -6.70 -4.05
CA ASN A 54 -10.30 -7.33 -4.44
C ASN A 54 -11.23 -7.59 -3.24
N GLY A 55 -11.50 -6.54 -2.47
CA GLY A 55 -12.37 -6.55 -1.28
C GLY A 55 -11.71 -7.03 0.01
N ARG A 56 -10.49 -7.58 -0.05
CA ARG A 56 -9.79 -8.11 1.15
C ARG A 56 -9.40 -7.03 2.15
N TRP A 57 -9.30 -5.77 1.72
CA TRP A 57 -9.02 -4.64 2.62
C TRP A 57 -10.08 -4.45 3.72
N ILE A 58 -11.33 -4.90 3.51
CA ILE A 58 -12.45 -4.73 4.46
C ILE A 58 -12.23 -5.55 5.75
N ASN A 59 -11.68 -6.76 5.61
CA ASN A 59 -11.44 -7.69 6.72
C ASN A 59 -9.94 -7.94 6.91
N ARG A 60 -9.11 -6.90 6.70
CA ARG A 60 -7.66 -7.03 6.79
C ARG A 60 -7.24 -7.27 8.25
N GLU A 61 -6.39 -8.27 8.46
CA GLU A 61 -5.75 -8.49 9.76
C GLU A 61 -4.90 -7.26 10.14
N PRO A 62 -4.84 -6.90 11.44
CA PRO A 62 -3.98 -5.81 11.89
C PRO A 62 -2.52 -6.05 11.50
N ALA A 63 -1.81 -4.97 11.19
CA ALA A 63 -0.36 -5.04 11.04
C ALA A 63 0.28 -5.60 12.34
N PRO A 64 1.39 -6.35 12.26
CA PRO A 64 1.93 -6.98 13.46
C PRO A 64 2.36 -5.94 14.50
N ALA A 65 1.86 -6.08 15.73
CA ALA A 65 1.91 -5.03 16.75
C ALA A 65 3.30 -4.84 17.42
N ASP A 66 4.25 -5.76 17.21
CA ASP A 66 5.47 -5.87 18.02
C ASP A 66 6.76 -5.96 17.19
N ILE A 67 6.86 -5.22 16.08
CA ILE A 67 8.05 -5.21 15.21
C ILE A 67 8.94 -3.98 15.48
#